data_AF-A0AA39RTR3-F1
#
_entry.id   AF-A0AA39RTR3-F1
#
_cell.length_a   1.000
_cell.length_b   1.000
_cell.length_c   1.000
_cell.angle_alpha   90.00
_cell.angle_beta   90.00
_cell.angle_gamma   90.00
#
_symmetry.space_group_name_H-M   'P 1'
#
loop_
_entity.id
_entity.type
_entity.pdbx_description
1 polymer ?
#
loop_
_entity_poly.entity_id
_entity_poly.type
_entity_poly.pdbx_seq_one_letter_code
_entity_poly.pdbx_strand_id
1 'polypeptide(L)'
;MVVINNINKNIDHKKTKTTKGCQKIEIKKLEDKNSLQVTFSKRWFGLFNKAMELSVLCGLEVGIIVFSPNGKMFVIGHPNFDTVLNWYLNGESPPPKVSASIPCLQEHNKQYEKAMRELEKEKRKGKG
;
A
#
# COMPACT_ATOMS: atom_id res chain seq x y z
N MET A 1 -44.69 -56.23 0.19
CA MET A 1 -44.76 -54.90 -0.43
C MET A 1 -44.10 -53.92 0.52
N VAL A 2 -42.79 -53.67 0.37
CA VAL A 2 -42.06 -52.68 1.16
C VAL A 2 -41.84 -51.49 0.25
N VAL A 3 -42.50 -50.37 0.55
CA VAL A 3 -42.33 -49.11 -0.18
C VAL A 3 -41.02 -48.49 0.30
N ILE A 4 -40.00 -48.49 -0.56
CA ILE A 4 -38.76 -47.75 -0.32
C ILE A 4 -39.04 -46.30 -0.71
N ASN A 5 -39.28 -45.44 0.28
CA ASN A 5 -39.30 -43.99 0.07
C ASN A 5 -37.87 -43.50 -0.14
N ASN A 6 -37.52 -43.28 -1.41
CA ASN A 6 -36.27 -42.63 -1.81
C ASN A 6 -36.41 -41.11 -1.61
N ILE A 7 -35.93 -40.60 -0.46
CA ILE A 7 -35.85 -39.17 -0.21
C ILE A 7 -34.67 -38.62 -0.99
N ASN A 8 -34.94 -38.07 -2.17
CA ASN A 8 -33.98 -37.31 -2.95
C ASN A 8 -33.71 -35.98 -2.22
N LYS A 9 -32.66 -35.93 -1.40
CA LYS A 9 -32.18 -34.66 -0.83
C LYS A 9 -31.46 -33.90 -1.93
N ASN A 10 -32.21 -33.10 -2.67
CA ASN A 10 -31.63 -32.03 -3.47
C ASN A 10 -31.10 -30.96 -2.51
N ILE A 11 -29.81 -31.06 -2.16
CA ILE A 11 -29.11 -30.01 -1.44
C ILE A 11 -28.76 -28.97 -2.50
N ASP A 12 -29.63 -27.98 -2.65
CA ASP A 12 -29.31 -26.75 -3.36
C ASP A 12 -28.10 -26.12 -2.66
N HIS A 13 -26.91 -26.27 -3.26
CA HIS A 13 -25.71 -25.54 -2.87
C HIS A 13 -25.86 -24.06 -3.21
N LYS A 14 -26.70 -23.34 -2.47
CA LYS A 14 -26.73 -21.88 -2.49
C LYS A 14 -25.44 -21.39 -1.81
N LYS A 15 -24.39 -21.12 -2.60
CA LYS A 15 -23.15 -20.48 -2.13
C LYS A 15 -23.52 -19.16 -1.44
N THR A 16 -23.55 -19.15 -0.11
CA THR A 16 -23.72 -17.94 0.69
C THR A 16 -22.42 -17.14 0.65
N LYS A 17 -22.50 -15.82 0.41
CA LYS A 17 -21.33 -14.94 0.46
C LYS A 17 -20.75 -14.97 1.87
N THR A 18 -19.46 -15.27 1.99
CA THR A 18 -18.76 -15.43 3.27
C THR A 18 -18.50 -14.11 3.99
N THR A 19 -18.48 -12.98 3.27
CA THR A 19 -18.25 -11.66 3.86
C THR A 19 -19.23 -10.61 3.32
N LYS A 20 -19.49 -9.58 4.13
CA LYS A 20 -20.28 -8.41 3.72
C LYS A 20 -19.53 -7.50 2.72
N GLY A 21 -18.25 -7.74 2.44
CA GLY A 21 -17.43 -6.87 1.57
C GLY A 21 -17.14 -5.49 2.18
N CYS A 22 -16.68 -4.55 1.36
CA CYS A 22 -16.46 -3.16 1.79
C CYS A 22 -17.81 -2.48 2.07
N GLN A 23 -17.97 -1.94 3.28
CA GLN A 23 -19.19 -1.28 3.72
C GLN A 23 -18.93 0.21 3.89
N LYS A 24 -19.91 1.05 3.51
CA LYS A 24 -19.85 2.48 3.76
C LYS A 24 -19.96 2.73 5.26
N ILE A 25 -19.09 3.59 5.79
CA ILE A 25 -19.10 4.02 7.19
C ILE A 25 -19.12 5.54 7.26
N GLU A 26 -19.60 6.07 8.37
CA GLU A 26 -19.59 7.51 8.65
C GLU A 26 -18.15 8.03 8.87
N ILE A 27 -17.86 9.26 8.46
CA ILE A 27 -16.56 9.91 8.70
C ILE A 27 -16.55 10.51 10.11
N LYS A 28 -16.47 9.61 11.09
CA LYS A 28 -16.29 9.92 12.51
C LYS A 28 -15.31 8.95 13.14
N LYS A 29 -14.90 9.22 14.39
CA LYS A 29 -14.04 8.31 15.15
C LYS A 29 -14.78 6.97 15.38
N LEU A 30 -14.12 5.86 15.07
CA LEU A 30 -14.63 4.52 15.39
C LEU A 30 -14.54 4.29 16.90
N GLU A 31 -15.64 3.83 17.50
CA GLU A 31 -15.74 3.54 18.94
C GLU A 31 -15.08 2.21 19.28
N ASP A 32 -15.25 1.19 18.43
CA ASP A 32 -14.59 -0.10 18.61
C ASP A 32 -13.08 0.02 18.36
N LYS A 33 -12.29 -0.27 19.41
CA LYS A 33 -10.83 -0.12 19.40
C LYS A 33 -10.16 -1.03 18.36
N ASN A 34 -10.66 -2.24 18.17
CA ASN A 34 -10.09 -3.19 17.22
C ASN A 34 -10.31 -2.71 15.78
N SER A 35 -11.54 -2.31 15.47
CA SER A 35 -11.90 -1.73 14.17
C SER A 35 -11.16 -0.42 13.91
N LEU A 36 -10.96 0.42 14.92
CA LEU A 36 -10.16 1.64 14.82
C LEU A 36 -8.70 1.32 14.47
N GLN A 37 -8.07 0.37 15.18
CA GLN A 37 -6.67 -0.03 14.93
C GLN A 37 -6.51 -0.64 13.53
N VAL A 38 -7.40 -1.53 13.11
CA VAL A 38 -7.37 -2.14 11.77
C VAL A 38 -7.61 -1.08 10.69
N THR A 39 -8.56 -0.18 10.89
CA THR A 39 -8.87 0.90 9.96
C THR A 39 -7.70 1.86 9.84
N PHE A 40 -7.06 2.21 10.96
CA PHE A 40 -5.85 3.01 10.97
C PHE A 40 -4.77 2.38 10.09
N SER A 41 -4.40 1.12 10.33
CA SER A 41 -3.34 0.45 9.57
C SER A 41 -3.65 0.41 8.07
N LYS A 42 -4.89 0.08 7.70
CA LYS A 42 -5.31 0.02 6.29
C LYS A 42 -5.32 1.40 5.62
N ARG A 43 -5.86 2.41 6.31
CA ARG A 43 -5.94 3.78 5.76
C ARG A 43 -4.57 4.45 5.70
N TRP A 44 -3.74 4.27 6.72
CA TRP A 44 -2.36 4.73 6.73
C TRP A 44 -1.57 4.18 5.55
N PHE A 45 -1.65 2.86 5.32
CA PHE A 45 -0.99 2.22 4.18
C PHE A 45 -1.55 2.70 2.83
N GLY A 46 -2.87 2.84 2.72
CA GLY A 46 -3.51 3.38 1.51
C GLY A 46 -3.09 4.83 1.21
N LEU A 47 -3.03 5.67 2.24
CA LEU A 47 -2.57 7.06 2.15
C LEU A 47 -1.10 7.12 1.75
N PHE A 48 -0.24 6.31 2.39
CA PHE A 48 1.18 6.20 2.05
C PHE A 48 1.37 5.89 0.56
N ASN A 49 0.74 4.83 0.05
CA ASN A 49 0.90 4.44 -1.34
C ASN A 49 0.44 5.53 -2.31
N LYS A 50 -0.69 6.18 -2.02
CA LYS A 50 -1.20 7.26 -2.87
C LYS A 50 -0.31 8.50 -2.86
N ALA A 51 0.25 8.85 -1.70
CA ALA A 51 1.16 9.96 -1.59
C ALA A 51 2.48 9.71 -2.34
N MET A 52 3.02 8.48 -2.25
CA MET A 52 4.21 8.08 -3.01
C MET A 52 3.94 8.01 -4.52
N GLU A 53 2.79 7.50 -4.93
CA GLU A 53 2.37 7.48 -6.35
C GLU A 53 2.32 8.90 -6.92
N LEU A 54 1.70 9.84 -6.22
CA LEU A 54 1.68 11.26 -6.62
C LEU A 54 3.08 11.87 -6.66
N SER A 55 3.91 11.57 -5.67
CA SER A 55 5.29 12.06 -5.60
C SER A 55 6.11 11.62 -6.83
N VAL A 56 5.98 10.35 -7.23
CA VAL A 56 6.67 9.81 -8.41
C VAL A 56 6.10 10.38 -9.71
N LEU A 57 4.78 10.41 -9.86
CA LEU A 57 4.12 10.82 -11.11
C LEU A 57 4.32 12.30 -11.42
N CYS A 58 4.20 13.14 -10.40
CA CYS A 58 4.23 14.59 -10.56
C CYS A 58 5.58 15.20 -10.16
N GLY A 59 6.52 14.39 -9.66
CA GLY A 59 7.76 14.90 -9.09
C GLY A 59 7.46 15.87 -7.97
N LEU A 60 6.66 15.48 -6.98
CA LEU A 60 6.31 16.33 -5.83
C LEU A 60 7.07 15.91 -4.57
N GLU A 61 7.47 16.89 -3.78
CA GLU A 61 7.90 16.71 -2.39
C GLU A 61 6.69 16.42 -1.51
N VAL A 62 6.81 15.42 -0.65
CA VAL A 62 5.72 14.99 0.22
C VAL A 62 6.25 14.76 1.62
N GLY A 63 5.54 15.25 2.63
CA GLY A 63 5.79 14.96 4.05
C GLY A 63 4.47 14.64 4.76
N ILE A 64 4.41 13.53 5.50
CA ILE A 64 3.22 13.12 6.25
C ILE A 64 3.63 12.70 7.66
N ILE A 65 2.94 13.24 8.66
CA ILE A 65 3.07 12.87 10.08
C ILE A 65 1.70 12.40 10.58
N VAL A 66 1.63 11.19 11.14
CA VAL A 66 0.40 10.65 11.71
C VAL A 66 0.67 9.92 13.02
N PHE A 67 -0.17 10.15 14.02
CA PHE A 67 -0.16 9.39 15.27
C PHE A 67 -1.20 8.28 15.22
N SER A 68 -0.79 7.05 15.52
CA SER A 68 -1.70 5.92 15.68
C SER A 68 -2.62 6.10 16.89
N PRO A 69 -3.72 5.33 16.98
CA PRO A 69 -4.59 5.32 18.16
C PRO A 69 -3.85 5.04 19.47
N ASN A 70 -2.70 4.35 19.41
CA ASN A 70 -1.86 4.02 20.55
C ASN A 70 -0.73 5.05 20.79
N GLY A 71 -0.78 6.21 20.15
CA GLY A 71 0.19 7.30 20.34
C GLY A 71 1.53 7.11 19.62
N LYS A 72 1.75 6.00 18.91
CA LYS A 72 2.96 5.81 18.09
C LYS A 72 2.94 6.74 16.89
N MET A 73 4.03 7.46 16.66
CA MET A 73 4.23 8.34 15.51
C MET A 73 4.66 7.54 14.28
N PHE A 74 4.11 7.89 13.13
CA PHE A 74 4.49 7.38 11.82
C PHE A 74 4.80 8.57 10.92
N VAL A 75 5.96 8.52 10.26
CA VAL A 75 6.44 9.59 9.36
C VAL A 75 6.77 9.01 8.00
N ILE A 76 6.45 9.77 6.95
CA ILE A 76 6.85 9.50 5.57
C ILE A 76 7.36 10.80 5.00
N GLY A 77 8.43 10.73 4.21
CA GLY A 77 8.82 11.84 3.36
C GLY A 77 9.49 11.41 2.07
N HIS A 78 9.31 12.21 1.03
CA HIS A 78 10.02 12.10 -0.23
C HIS A 78 10.53 13.49 -0.65
N PRO A 79 11.83 13.66 -0.96
CA PRO A 79 12.87 12.62 -1.03
C PRO A 79 13.33 12.07 0.34
N ASN A 80 13.27 12.88 1.39
CA ASN A 80 13.44 12.48 2.79
C ASN A 80 12.53 13.38 3.65
N PHE A 81 11.98 12.84 4.74
CA PHE A 81 11.14 13.58 5.67
C PHE A 81 11.83 14.81 6.26
N ASP A 82 13.06 14.66 6.77
CA ASP A 82 13.77 15.78 7.41
C ASP A 82 14.02 16.94 6.43
N THR A 83 14.34 16.61 5.18
CA THR A 83 14.53 17.61 4.12
C THR A 83 13.25 18.39 3.85
N VAL A 84 12.13 17.68 3.69
CA VAL A 84 10.82 18.29 3.46
C VAL A 84 10.39 19.14 4.66
N LEU A 85 10.64 18.65 5.88
CA LEU A 85 10.36 19.38 7.10
C LEU A 85 11.19 20.66 7.21
N ASN A 86 12.48 20.60 6.92
CA ASN A 86 13.36 21.77 6.95
C ASN A 86 12.92 22.83 5.94
N TRP A 87 12.58 22.44 4.71
CA TRP A 87 12.05 23.38 3.72
C TRP A 87 10.75 24.05 4.20
N TYR A 88 9.84 23.26 4.76
CA TYR A 88 8.60 23.78 5.33
C TYR A 88 8.84 24.77 6.48
N LEU A 89 9.73 24.45 7.42
CA LEU A 89 10.03 25.29 8.58
C LEU A 89 10.79 26.57 8.19
N ASN A 90 11.67 26.50 7.20
CA ASN A 90 12.47 27.63 6.75
C ASN A 90 11.77 28.48 5.68
N GLY A 91 10.60 28.06 5.18
CA GLY A 91 9.90 28.72 4.08
C GLY A 91 10.65 28.62 2.75
N GLU A 92 11.51 27.61 2.60
CA GLU A 92 12.28 27.37 1.38
C GLU A 92 11.44 26.53 0.40
N SER A 93 11.60 26.81 -0.90
CA SER A 93 11.07 25.91 -1.93
C SER A 93 12.09 24.82 -2.22
N PRO A 94 11.66 23.58 -2.51
CA PRO A 94 12.56 22.56 -3.03
C PRO A 94 13.29 23.09 -4.27
N PRO A 95 14.55 22.69 -4.47
CA PRO A 95 15.34 23.15 -5.60
C PRO A 95 14.61 22.81 -6.91
N PRO A 96 14.66 23.69 -7.92
CA PRO A 96 14.00 23.45 -9.20
C PRO A 96 14.50 22.13 -9.77
N LYS A 97 13.56 21.19 -10.00
CA LYS A 97 13.86 19.89 -10.59
C LYS A 97 14.29 20.11 -12.03
N VAL A 98 15.59 19.99 -12.30
CA VAL A 98 16.10 19.93 -13.68
C VAL A 98 15.34 18.78 -14.35
N SER A 99 14.66 19.07 -15.46
CA SER A 99 13.71 18.21 -16.17
C SER A 99 14.29 16.92 -16.75
N ALA A 100 15.48 16.50 -16.33
CA ALA A 100 16.14 15.29 -16.75
C ALA A 100 16.58 14.52 -15.51
N SER A 101 16.01 13.33 -15.34
CA SER A 101 16.28 12.33 -14.29
C SER A 101 15.63 12.56 -12.93
N ILE A 102 14.51 11.86 -12.70
CA ILE A 102 14.05 11.50 -11.35
C ILE A 102 15.15 10.58 -10.77
N PRO A 103 15.93 11.00 -9.76
CA PRO A 103 17.05 10.18 -9.26
C PRO A 103 16.58 8.83 -8.70
N CYS A 104 15.38 8.81 -8.12
CA CYS A 104 14.71 7.60 -7.66
C CYS A 104 14.41 6.60 -8.80
N LEU A 105 14.04 7.10 -9.98
CA LEU A 105 13.79 6.24 -11.15
C LEU A 105 15.09 5.66 -11.70
N GLN A 106 16.17 6.44 -11.71
CA GLN A 106 17.49 5.94 -12.12
C GLN A 106 17.99 4.84 -11.19
N GLU A 107 17.87 5.05 -9.87
CA GLU A 107 18.27 4.06 -8.88
C GLU A 107 17.41 2.80 -8.99
N HIS A 108 16.10 2.94 -9.17
CA HIS A 108 15.20 1.80 -9.37
C HIS A 108 15.52 1.04 -10.66
N ASN A 109 15.79 1.74 -11.77
CA ASN A 109 16.19 1.12 -13.03
C ASN A 109 17.52 0.37 -12.89
N LYS A 110 18.49 0.93 -12.16
CA LYS A 110 19.78 0.27 -11.86
C LYS A 110 19.59 -1.01 -11.05
N GLN A 111 18.68 -1.01 -10.07
CA GLN A 111 18.34 -2.20 -9.29
C GLN A 111 17.65 -3.26 -10.15
N TYR A 112 16.72 -2.85 -11.02
CA TYR A 112 16.06 -3.74 -11.97
C TYR A 112 17.06 -4.41 -12.91
N GLU A 113 17.99 -3.64 -13.49
CA GLU A 113 19.06 -4.18 -14.35
C GLU A 113 20.00 -5.15 -13.61
N LYS A 114 20.25 -4.90 -12.31
CA LYS A 114 21.05 -5.81 -11.49
C LYS A 114 20.32 -7.13 -11.26
N ALA A 115 19.04 -7.08 -10.87
CA ALA A 115 18.22 -8.27 -10.66
C ALA A 115 18.06 -9.11 -11.94
N MET A 116 17.88 -8.44 -13.10
CA MET A 116 17.80 -9.11 -14.40
C MET A 116 19.09 -9.89 -14.72
N ARG A 117 20.27 -9.30 -14.46
CA ARG A 117 21.56 -9.98 -14.66
C ARG A 117 21.74 -11.19 -13.74
N GLU A 118 21.27 -11.13 -12.50
CA GLU A 118 21.33 -12.25 -11.56
C GLU A 118 20.42 -13.41 -12.01
N LEU A 119 19.20 -13.10 -12.43
CA LEU A 119 18.24 -14.08 -12.96
C LEU A 119 18.78 -14.83 -14.19
N GLU A 120 19.48 -14.13 -15.09
CA GLU A 120 20.13 -14.75 -16.25
C GLU A 120 21.26 -15.72 -15.86
N LYS A 121 22.05 -15.38 -14.83
CA LYS A 121 23.11 -16.25 -14.33
C LYS A 121 22.54 -17.54 -13.73
N GLU A 122 21.42 -17.45 -13.00
CA GLU A 122 20.74 -18.62 -12.44
C GLU A 122 20.16 -19.53 -13.52
N LYS A 123 19.54 -18.96 -14.55
CA LYS A 123 19.03 -19.72 -15.72
C LYS A 123 20.11 -20.48 -16.48
N ARG A 124 21.35 -19.96 -16.50
CA ARG A 124 22.51 -20.65 -17.11
C ARG A 124 23.03 -21.79 -16.23
N LYS A 125 22.92 -21.69 -14.91
CA LYS A 125 23.35 -22.73 -13.96
C LYS A 125 22.39 -23.93 -13.90
N GLY A 126 21.09 -23.72 -14.10
CA GLY A 126 20.07 -24.78 -14.06
C GLY A 126 19.89 -25.59 -15.35
N LYS A 127 20.77 -25.41 -16.34
CA LYS A 127 20.72 -26.13 -17.65
C LYS A 127 21.87 -27.12 -17.85
N GLY A 128 22.66 -27.39 -16.80
CA GLY A 128 23.74 -28.39 -16.79
C GLY A 128 23.34 -29.63 -16.01
#